data_AF-A0A7R9JI78-F1
#
_entry.id   AF-A0A7R9JI78-F1
#
_cell.length_a   1.000
_cell.length_b   1.000
_cell.length_c   1.000
_cell.angle_alpha   90.00
_cell.angle_beta   90.00
_cell.angle_gamma   90.00
#
_symmetry.space_group_name_H-M   'P 1'
#
loop_
_entity.id
_entity.type
_entity.pdbx_description
1 polymer ?
#
loop_
_entity_poly.entity_id
_entity_poly.type
_entity_poly.pdbx_seq_one_letter_code
_entity_poly.pdbx_strand_id
1 'polypeptide(L)'
;MYRALEALINFAYSGRVIIDSDNVQSLMVGASFLQLHKVRDACAEFLNKRFHPNNVLGIRAFADTFGCNSLVEAANKYIQQYFHDVSMSEEYMSLSCTDLRNIVMRDELHILTEEQ
;
A
#
# COMPACT_ATOMS: atom_id res chain seq x y z
N MET A 1 4.53 15.30 10.32
CA MET A 1 4.44 16.14 9.10
C MET A 1 5.70 16.96 8.83
N TYR A 2 6.25 17.71 9.80
CA TYR A 2 7.48 18.53 9.59
C TYR A 2 8.69 17.75 9.08
N ARG A 3 8.98 16.56 9.64
CA ARG A 3 10.14 15.73 9.25
C ARG A 3 10.07 15.20 7.82
N ALA A 4 8.87 14.85 7.34
CA ALA A 4 8.69 14.36 5.97
C ALA A 4 8.91 15.48 4.96
N LEU A 5 8.38 16.67 5.21
CA LEU A 5 8.59 17.83 4.36
C LEU A 5 10.06 18.23 4.31
N GLU A 6 10.73 18.28 5.47
CA GLU A 6 12.16 18.56 5.55
C GLU A 6 13.00 17.54 4.75
N ALA A 7 12.68 16.25 4.87
CA ALA A 7 13.32 15.19 4.09
C ALA A 7 13.10 15.35 2.58
N LEU A 8 11.90 15.75 2.15
CA LEU A 8 11.60 15.99 0.73
C LEU A 8 12.28 17.25 0.18
N ILE A 9 12.43 18.30 0.99
CA ILE A 9 13.22 19.49 0.63
C ILE A 9 14.69 19.09 0.49
N ASN A 10 15.23 18.36 1.48
CA ASN A 10 16.61 17.87 1.41
C ASN A 10 16.83 16.94 0.20
N PHE A 11 15.84 16.15 -0.19
CA PHE A 11 15.88 15.38 -1.43
C PHE A 11 15.97 16.26 -2.67
N ALA A 12 15.23 17.37 -2.74
CA ALA A 12 15.29 18.29 -3.88
C ALA A 12 16.69 18.91 -4.08
N TYR A 13 17.45 19.10 -2.99
CA TYR A 13 18.82 19.63 -3.04
C TYR A 13 19.91 18.56 -3.18
N SER A 14 19.73 17.37 -2.60
CA SER A 14 20.76 16.32 -2.53
C SER A 14 20.55 15.14 -3.46
N GLY A 15 19.32 14.96 -3.98
CA GLY A 15 18.89 13.76 -4.71
C GLY A 15 18.77 12.51 -3.84
N ARG A 16 18.88 12.62 -2.50
CA ARG A 16 18.89 11.49 -1.57
C ARG A 16 17.77 11.62 -0.53
N VAL A 17 17.12 10.50 -0.23
CA VAL A 17 16.09 10.39 0.83
C VAL A 17 16.24 9.02 1.51
N ILE A 18 16.08 8.98 2.83
CA ILE A 18 16.11 7.74 3.61
C ILE A 18 14.66 7.35 3.90
N ILE A 19 14.29 6.13 3.51
CA ILE A 19 12.94 5.59 3.70
C ILE A 19 13.02 4.50 4.77
N ASP A 20 12.15 4.60 5.78
CA ASP A 20 12.01 3.64 6.87
C ASP A 20 10.53 3.42 7.20
N SER A 21 10.25 2.48 8.12
CA SER A 21 8.88 2.11 8.50
C SER A 21 8.10 3.26 9.16
N ASP A 22 8.79 4.19 9.81
CA ASP A 22 8.15 5.29 10.55
C ASP A 22 7.81 6.46 9.62
N ASN A 23 8.60 6.64 8.56
CA ASN A 23 8.51 7.80 7.69
C ASN A 23 7.81 7.52 6.34
N VAL A 24 7.76 6.26 5.88
CA VAL A 24 7.37 5.90 4.50
C VAL A 24 5.98 6.41 4.11
N GLN A 25 4.99 6.31 5.00
CA GLN A 25 3.64 6.81 4.73
C GLN A 25 3.66 8.33 4.58
N SER A 26 4.23 9.04 5.55
CA SER A 26 4.31 10.51 5.51
C SER A 26 5.14 11.05 4.33
N LEU A 27 6.19 10.32 3.93
CA LEU A 27 6.97 10.61 2.73
C LEU A 27 6.17 10.38 1.46
N MET A 28 5.43 9.28 1.36
CA MET A 28 4.58 9.01 0.19
C MET A 28 3.50 10.08 0.03
N VAL A 29 2.86 10.50 1.13
CA VAL A 29 1.87 11.60 1.10
C VAL A 29 2.51 12.89 0.59
N GLY A 30 3.62 13.30 1.18
CA GLY A 30 4.31 14.53 0.79
C GLY A 30 4.85 14.47 -0.65
N ALA A 31 5.39 13.33 -1.06
CA ALA A 31 5.88 13.10 -2.42
C ALA A 31 4.74 13.12 -3.44
N SER A 32 3.57 12.57 -3.10
CA SER A 32 2.39 12.62 -3.97
C SER A 32 1.86 14.04 -4.11
N PHE A 33 1.80 14.81 -3.00
CA PHE A 33 1.38 16.20 -3.00
C PHE A 33 2.33 17.10 -3.82
N LEU A 34 3.65 16.91 -3.66
CA LEU A 34 4.68 17.68 -4.37
C LEU A 34 5.01 17.12 -5.76
N GLN A 35 4.31 16.09 -6.22
CA GLN A 35 4.52 15.42 -7.51
C GLN A 35 5.96 14.87 -7.70
N LEU A 36 6.60 14.44 -6.62
CA LEU A 36 7.92 13.82 -6.61
C LEU A 36 7.81 12.31 -6.90
N HIS A 37 7.51 11.97 -8.16
CA HIS A 37 7.22 10.58 -8.57
C HIS A 37 8.31 9.58 -8.17
N LYS A 38 9.60 9.90 -8.31
CA LYS A 38 10.70 8.99 -7.92
C LYS A 38 10.67 8.61 -6.44
N VAL A 39 10.33 9.57 -5.56
CA VAL A 39 10.25 9.31 -4.11
C VAL A 39 8.99 8.50 -3.79
N ARG A 40 7.86 8.84 -4.42
CA ARG A 40 6.62 8.07 -4.29
C ARG A 40 6.82 6.61 -4.70
N ASP A 41 7.45 6.39 -5.85
CA ASP A 41 7.67 5.04 -6.38
C ASP A 41 8.65 4.24 -5.51
N ALA A 42 9.68 4.87 -4.95
CA ALA A 42 10.57 4.25 -3.96
C ALA A 42 9.85 3.90 -2.64
N CYS A 43 8.95 4.77 -2.16
CA CYS A 43 8.10 4.46 -1.01
C CYS A 43 7.16 3.29 -1.31
N ALA A 44 6.62 3.22 -2.53
CA ALA A 44 5.75 2.13 -2.96
C ALA A 44 6.50 0.79 -3.01
N GLU A 45 7.73 0.78 -3.55
CA GLU A 45 8.57 -0.42 -3.54
C GLU A 45 8.90 -0.88 -2.11
N PHE A 46 9.16 0.07 -1.20
CA PHE A 46 9.41 -0.24 0.21
C PHE A 46 8.19 -0.90 0.88
N LEU A 47 6.98 -0.38 0.63
CA LEU A 47 5.74 -0.94 1.17
C LEU A 47 5.42 -2.31 0.58
N ASN A 48 5.61 -2.48 -0.74
CA ASN A 48 5.36 -3.75 -1.43
C ASN A 48 6.18 -4.90 -0.86
N LYS A 49 7.46 -4.66 -0.52
CA LYS A 49 8.34 -5.66 0.12
C LYS A 49 7.92 -6.04 1.56
N ARG A 50 6.94 -5.36 2.14
CA ARG A 50 6.49 -5.52 3.54
C ARG A 50 5.02 -5.88 3.65
N PHE A 51 4.41 -6.37 2.57
CA PHE A 51 3.06 -6.90 2.65
C PHE A 51 2.98 -8.05 3.64
N HIS A 52 1.89 -8.03 4.40
CA HIS A 52 1.53 -9.03 5.39
C HIS A 52 0.01 -9.15 5.42
N PRO A 53 -0.57 -10.32 5.71
CA PRO A 53 -2.03 -10.48 5.73
C PRO A 53 -2.75 -9.46 6.63
N ASN A 54 -2.10 -9.07 7.73
CA ASN A 54 -2.62 -8.10 8.71
C ASN A 54 -2.44 -6.61 8.34
N ASN A 55 -1.76 -6.27 7.25
CA ASN A 55 -1.51 -4.85 6.89
C ASN A 55 -1.83 -4.50 5.42
N VAL A 56 -2.04 -5.52 4.57
CA VAL A 56 -2.13 -5.32 3.12
C VAL A 56 -3.39 -4.55 2.73
N LEU A 57 -4.47 -4.67 3.51
CA LEU A 57 -5.72 -3.96 3.26
C LEU A 57 -5.56 -2.47 3.56
N GLY A 58 -4.92 -2.15 4.69
CA GLY A 58 -4.56 -0.79 5.04
C GLY A 58 -3.62 -0.14 4.00
N ILE A 59 -2.58 -0.87 3.57
CA ILE A 59 -1.65 -0.37 2.54
C ILE A 59 -2.36 -0.17 1.19
N ARG A 60 -3.26 -1.08 0.80
CA ARG A 60 -4.05 -0.95 -0.42
C ARG A 60 -4.94 0.30 -0.39
N ALA A 61 -5.68 0.51 0.69
CA ALA A 61 -6.57 1.68 0.83
C ALA A 61 -5.77 2.99 0.86
N PHE A 62 -4.61 2.97 1.52
CA PHE A 62 -3.67 4.09 1.52
C PHE A 62 -3.17 4.40 0.09
N ALA A 63 -2.72 3.38 -0.64
CA ALA A 63 -2.23 3.52 -2.01
C ALA A 63 -3.31 4.07 -2.96
N ASP A 64 -4.56 3.61 -2.80
CA ASP A 64 -5.71 4.07 -3.59
C ASP A 64 -6.01 5.56 -3.35
N THR A 65 -5.98 5.99 -2.09
CA THR A 65 -6.19 7.39 -1.68
C THR A 65 -5.17 8.34 -2.31
N PHE A 66 -3.92 7.89 -2.49
CA PHE A 66 -2.84 8.70 -3.07
C PHE A 66 -2.57 8.42 -4.55
N GLY A 67 -3.45 7.66 -5.21
CA GLY A 67 -3.37 7.37 -6.65
C GLY A 67 -2.14 6.55 -7.06
N CYS A 68 -1.60 5.74 -6.15
CA CYS A 68 -0.47 4.86 -6.44
C CYS A 68 -0.96 3.51 -6.99
N ASN A 69 -1.42 3.53 -8.25
CA ASN A 69 -2.05 2.37 -8.89
C ASN A 69 -1.16 1.12 -8.92
N SER A 70 0.15 1.27 -9.10
CA SER A 70 1.09 0.14 -9.09
C SER A 70 1.13 -0.59 -7.74
N LEU A 71 1.05 0.16 -6.63
CA LEU A 71 1.01 -0.42 -5.30
C LEU A 71 -0.37 -1.03 -5.00
N VAL A 72 -1.45 -0.42 -5.49
CA VAL A 72 -2.81 -1.00 -5.43
C VAL A 72 -2.84 -2.35 -6.14
N GLU A 73 -2.34 -2.42 -7.38
CA GLU A 73 -2.26 -3.67 -8.15
C GLU A 73 -1.42 -4.75 -7.45
N ALA A 74 -0.26 -4.37 -6.90
CA ALA A 74 0.58 -5.30 -6.15
C ALA A 74 -0.14 -5.83 -4.89
N ALA A 75 -0.83 -4.94 -4.15
CA ALA A 75 -1.59 -5.33 -2.97
C ALA A 75 -2.78 -6.24 -3.33
N ASN A 76 -3.48 -5.97 -4.44
CA ASN A 76 -4.57 -6.83 -4.91
C ASN A 76 -4.08 -8.24 -5.25
N LYS A 77 -2.94 -8.37 -5.95
CA LYS A 77 -2.33 -9.67 -6.26
C LYS A 77 -1.96 -10.43 -4.98
N TYR A 78 -1.40 -9.74 -3.98
CA TYR A 78 -1.10 -10.34 -2.69
C TYR A 78 -2.37 -10.80 -1.97
N ILE A 79 -3.41 -9.97 -1.93
CA ILE A 79 -4.71 -10.31 -1.31
C ILE A 79 -5.32 -11.53 -1.99
N GLN A 80 -5.26 -11.64 -3.31
CA GLN A 80 -5.76 -12.82 -4.03
C GLN A 80 -4.97 -14.08 -3.66
N GLN A 81 -3.64 -13.99 -3.66
CA GLN A 81 -2.77 -15.14 -3.36
C GLN A 81 -2.92 -15.63 -1.92
N TYR A 82 -3.11 -14.73 -0.96
CA TYR A 82 -3.18 -15.03 0.47
C TYR A 82 -4.57 -14.74 1.05
N PHE A 83 -5.62 -14.89 0.23
CA PHE A 83 -6.98 -14.46 0.60
C PHE A 83 -7.46 -15.11 1.89
N HIS A 84 -7.19 -16.40 2.08
CA HIS A 84 -7.54 -17.12 3.30
C HIS A 84 -6.95 -16.43 4.55
N ASP A 85 -5.65 -16.17 4.56
CA ASP A 85 -4.97 -15.56 5.70
C ASP A 85 -5.40 -14.11 5.92
N VAL A 86 -5.61 -13.36 4.83
CA VAL A 86 -6.14 -11.99 4.88
C VAL A 86 -7.55 -11.98 5.46
N SER A 87 -8.41 -12.93 5.08
CA SER A 87 -9.79 -13.02 5.56
C SER A 87 -9.91 -13.30 7.07
N MET A 88 -8.86 -13.88 7.66
CA MET A 88 -8.75 -14.15 9.10
C MET A 88 -8.14 -12.97 9.88
N SER A 89 -7.62 -11.95 9.20
CA SER A 89 -7.00 -10.79 9.83
C SER A 89 -8.03 -9.85 10.48
N GLU A 90 -7.64 -9.15 11.55
CA GLU A 90 -8.47 -8.12 12.18
C GLU A 90 -8.80 -6.97 11.21
N GLU A 91 -7.86 -6.59 10.33
CA GLU A 91 -8.10 -5.57 9.30
C GLU A 91 -9.30 -5.97 8.44
N TYR A 92 -9.39 -7.22 7.99
CA TYR A 92 -10.49 -7.71 7.18
C TYR A 92 -11.82 -7.71 7.94
N MET A 93 -11.82 -8.17 9.20
CA MET A 93 -13.03 -8.18 10.04
C MET A 93 -13.55 -6.77 10.35
N SER A 94 -12.67 -5.76 10.30
CA SER A 94 -13.03 -4.36 10.53
C SER A 94 -13.53 -3.61 9.29
N LEU A 95 -13.50 -4.24 8.10
CA LEU A 95 -13.91 -3.61 6.85
C LEU A 95 -15.41 -3.34 6.79
N SER A 96 -15.77 -2.24 6.14
CA SER A 96 -17.17 -1.95 5.83
C SER A 96 -17.71 -2.92 4.77
N CYS A 97 -19.04 -3.12 4.73
CA CYS A 97 -19.68 -3.92 3.68
C CYS A 97 -19.37 -3.44 2.25
N THR A 98 -19.12 -2.13 2.09
CA THR A 98 -18.74 -1.53 0.80
C THR A 98 -17.32 -1.95 0.40
N ASP A 99 -16.38 -1.92 1.34
CA ASP A 99 -14.98 -2.31 1.08
C ASP A 99 -14.84 -3.81 0.85
N LEU A 100 -15.58 -4.61 1.63
CA LEU A 100 -15.69 -6.06 1.40
C LEU A 100 -16.21 -6.36 0.01
N ARG A 101 -17.26 -5.68 -0.45
CA ARG A 101 -17.78 -5.83 -1.81
C ARG A 101 -16.71 -5.48 -2.85
N ASN A 102 -15.95 -4.41 -2.65
CA ASN A 102 -14.88 -4.00 -3.57
C ASN A 102 -13.70 -4.98 -3.62
N ILE A 103 -13.52 -5.81 -2.60
CA ILE A 103 -12.52 -6.87 -2.57
C ILE A 103 -13.08 -8.15 -3.19
N VAL A 104 -14.29 -8.57 -2.79
CA VAL A 104 -14.93 -9.83 -3.19
C VAL A 104 -15.47 -9.80 -4.63
N MET A 105 -15.93 -8.65 -5.12
CA MET A 105 -16.45 -8.49 -6.49
C MET A 105 -15.36 -8.23 -7.53
N ARG A 106 -14.07 -8.32 -7.17
CA ARG A 106 -13.01 -8.31 -8.18
C ARG A 106 -12.95 -9.70 -8.81
N ASP A 107 -13.29 -9.76 -10.10
CA ASP A 107 -13.32 -10.97 -10.96
C ASP A 107 -12.00 -11.77 -11.02
N GLU A 108 -10.97 -11.35 -10.30
CA GLU A 108 -9.63 -11.94 -10.25
C GLU A 108 -9.37 -12.72 -8.95
N LEU A 109 -10.36 -12.92 -8.08
CA LEU A 109 -10.28 -13.90 -6.98
C LEU A 109 -10.31 -15.33 -7.56
N HIS A 110 -9.27 -15.67 -8.33
CA HIS A 110 -8.96 -17.05 -8.67
C HIS A 110 -8.53 -17.75 -7.38
N ILE A 111 -9.49 -18.35 -6.69
CA ILE A 111 -9.24 -19.33 -5.65
C ILE A 111 -8.52 -20.50 -6.35
N LEU A 112 -7.19 -20.51 -6.29
CA LEU A 112 -6.37 -21.58 -6.89
C LEU A 112 -6.32 -22.86 -6.05
N THR A 113 -7.19 -23.01 -5.05
CA THR A 113 -7.32 -24.27 -4.30
C THR A 113 -8.79 -24.51 -3.97
N GLU A 114 -9.50 -25.04 -4.96
CA GLU A 114 -10.62 -25.96 -4.76
C GLU A 114 -10.11 -27.42 -4.83
N GLU A 115 -9.00 -27.75 -4.17
CA GLU A 115 -8.51 -29.12 -3.91
C GLU A 115 -7.70 -29.03 -2.60
N GLN A 116 -8.02 -29.69 -1.47
CA GLN A 116 -8.62 -31.01 -1.22
C GLN A 116 -9.60 -31.00 -0.04
#